data_AF-A0A966B8K2-F1
#
_entry.id   AF-A0A966B8K2-F1
#
_cell.length_a   1.000
_cell.length_b   1.000
_cell.length_c   1.000
_cell.angle_alpha   90.00
_cell.angle_beta   90.00
_cell.angle_gamma   90.00
#
_symmetry.space_group_name_H-M   'P 1'
#
loop_
_entity.id
_entity.type
_entity.pdbx_description
1 polymer ?
#
loop_
_entity_poly.entity_id
_entity_poly.type
_entity_poly.pdbx_seq_one_letter_code
_entity_poly.pdbx_strand_id
1 'polypeptide(L)'
;MSHKPYDPERVFVRAAGFTEGIEWAFWLVLTVWWIVELNLGPLELVLLGTVLEASVLLAETPTGVVADLISRKRSLIIAQVLMGVGFIWAVASTNYWVILPAQAVFGIGWTFRSGADTAWVTDELKGMGEHSDGDLDRLLIRKH
;
A
#
# COMPACT_ATOMS: atom_id res chain seq x y z
N MET A 1 -23.31 23.71 7.18
CA MET A 1 -22.58 22.68 7.94
C MET A 1 -23.40 21.40 7.92
N SER A 2 -23.05 20.47 7.03
CA SER A 2 -23.72 19.15 6.95
C SER A 2 -23.01 18.22 7.91
N HIS A 3 -23.62 17.97 9.07
CA HIS A 3 -23.15 16.97 10.03
C HIS A 3 -23.31 15.58 9.38
N LYS A 4 -22.23 15.06 8.80
CA LYS A 4 -22.20 13.65 8.41
C LYS A 4 -22.07 12.81 9.70
N PRO A 5 -22.76 11.66 9.79
CA PRO A 5 -22.88 10.88 11.03
C PRO A 5 -21.62 10.07 11.41
N TYR A 6 -20.48 10.29 10.75
CA TYR A 6 -19.26 9.54 10.97
C TYR A 6 -18.05 10.48 11.05
N ASP A 7 -17.18 10.21 12.02
CA ASP A 7 -15.89 10.86 12.22
C ASP A 7 -14.88 10.24 11.22
N PRO A 8 -14.50 10.97 10.15
CA PRO A 8 -13.69 10.42 9.07
C PRO A 8 -12.29 10.03 9.54
N GLU A 9 -11.74 10.70 10.55
CA GLU A 9 -10.41 10.40 11.11
C GLU A 9 -10.43 9.04 11.82
N ARG A 10 -11.42 8.80 12.69
CA ARG A 10 -11.57 7.51 13.37
C ARG A 10 -11.85 6.36 12.42
N VAL A 11 -12.67 6.59 11.40
CA VAL A 11 -12.96 5.58 10.38
C VAL A 11 -11.68 5.27 9.58
N PHE A 12 -10.93 6.30 9.18
CA PHE A 12 -9.67 6.13 8.47
C PHE A 12 -8.63 5.37 9.30
N VAL A 13 -8.36 5.79 10.54
CA VAL A 13 -7.34 5.13 11.39
C VAL A 13 -7.71 3.68 11.68
N ARG A 14 -8.98 3.38 11.95
CA ARG A 14 -9.44 2.01 12.20
C ARG A 14 -9.40 1.14 10.94
N ALA A 15 -9.84 1.67 9.81
CA ALA A 15 -9.81 0.95 8.54
C ALA A 15 -8.37 0.73 8.07
N ALA A 16 -7.52 1.76 8.14
CA ALA A 16 -6.10 1.70 7.80
C ALA A 16 -5.38 0.65 8.65
N GLY A 17 -5.48 0.74 9.97
CA GLY A 17 -4.85 -0.23 10.88
C GLY A 17 -5.36 -1.66 10.66
N PHE A 18 -6.65 -1.85 10.36
CA PHE A 18 -7.18 -3.17 10.02
C PHE A 18 -6.61 -3.70 8.70
N THR A 19 -6.55 -2.87 7.66
CA THR A 19 -5.98 -3.27 6.36
C THR A 19 -4.49 -3.57 6.45
N GLU A 20 -3.73 -2.76 7.19
CA GLU A 20 -2.31 -3.00 7.46
C GLU A 20 -2.14 -4.33 8.22
N GLY A 21 -2.95 -4.58 9.25
CA GLY A 21 -2.91 -5.84 9.99
C GLY A 21 -3.15 -7.07 9.11
N ILE A 22 -4.12 -7.01 8.18
CA ILE A 22 -4.35 -8.07 7.19
C ILE A 22 -3.13 -8.26 6.30
N GLU A 23 -2.53 -7.16 5.85
CA GLU A 23 -1.38 -7.17 4.96
C GLU A 23 -0.16 -7.83 5.62
N TRP A 24 0.17 -7.44 6.85
CA TRP A 24 1.25 -8.05 7.62
C TRP A 24 1.00 -9.53 7.93
N ALA A 25 -0.24 -9.89 8.27
CA ALA A 25 -0.62 -11.28 8.47
C ALA A 25 -0.45 -12.10 7.19
N PHE A 26 -0.83 -11.52 6.04
CA PHE A 26 -0.67 -12.16 4.74
C PHE A 26 0.82 -12.37 4.41
N TRP A 27 1.67 -11.36 4.61
CA TRP A 27 3.12 -11.48 4.40
C TRP A 27 3.76 -12.55 5.26
N LEU A 28 3.34 -12.67 6.52
CA LEU A 28 3.79 -13.73 7.41
C LEU A 28 3.42 -15.10 6.85
N VAL A 29 2.15 -15.30 6.48
CA VAL A 29 1.67 -16.57 5.92
C VAL A 29 2.38 -16.90 4.61
N LEU A 30 2.55 -15.92 3.73
CA LEU A 30 3.20 -16.08 2.43
C LEU A 30 4.68 -16.47 2.59
N THR A 31 5.39 -15.83 3.51
CA THR A 31 6.80 -16.13 3.80
C THR A 31 6.96 -17.54 4.37
N VAL A 32 6.10 -17.93 5.31
CA VAL A 32 6.10 -19.31 5.84
C VAL A 32 5.81 -20.31 4.73
N TRP A 33 4.84 -20.04 3.86
CA TRP A 33 4.51 -20.89 2.73
C TRP A 33 5.70 -21.04 1.75
N TRP A 34 6.38 -19.96 1.39
CA TRP A 34 7.57 -19.98 0.54
C TRP A 34 8.72 -20.83 1.11
N ILE A 35 8.92 -20.76 2.43
CA ILE A 35 9.99 -21.51 3.08
C ILE A 35 9.61 -22.98 3.26
N VAL A 36 8.41 -23.25 3.78
CA VAL A 36 8.01 -24.60 4.21
C VAL A 36 7.53 -25.45 3.03
N GLU A 37 6.69 -24.89 2.16
CA GLU A 37 6.10 -25.64 1.05
C GLU A 37 6.95 -25.58 -0.21
N LEU A 38 7.43 -24.38 -0.59
CA LEU A 38 8.22 -24.22 -1.82
C LEU A 38 9.70 -24.51 -1.61
N ASN A 39 10.16 -24.59 -0.36
CA ASN A 39 11.56 -24.82 -0.01
C ASN A 39 12.51 -23.82 -0.70
N LEU A 40 12.06 -22.55 -0.82
CA LEU A 40 12.88 -21.52 -1.44
C LEU A 40 14.16 -21.27 -0.64
N GLY A 41 15.27 -21.17 -1.36
CA GLY A 41 16.57 -20.87 -0.77
C GLY A 41 16.67 -19.41 -0.30
N PRO A 42 17.63 -19.09 0.59
CA PRO A 42 17.81 -17.72 1.08
C PRO A 42 18.03 -16.68 -0.03
N LEU A 43 18.77 -17.05 -1.09
CA LEU A 43 19.01 -16.17 -2.24
C LEU A 43 17.70 -15.85 -2.99
N GLU A 44 16.84 -16.85 -3.17
CA GLU A 44 15.57 -16.70 -3.89
C GLU A 44 14.62 -15.78 -3.14
N LEU A 45 14.56 -15.90 -1.81
CA LEU A 45 13.78 -15.00 -0.93
C LEU A 45 14.30 -13.56 -0.98
N VAL A 46 15.63 -13.37 -0.91
CA VAL A 46 16.25 -12.04 -1.04
C VAL A 46 15.95 -11.44 -2.42
N LEU A 47 15.98 -12.24 -3.48
CA LEU A 47 15.65 -11.79 -4.83
C LEU A 47 14.17 -11.39 -4.97
N LEU A 48 13.24 -12.10 -4.32
CA LEU A 48 11.83 -11.70 -4.27
C LEU A 48 11.68 -10.29 -3.67
N GLY A 49 12.30 -10.07 -2.51
CA GLY A 49 12.32 -8.74 -1.87
C GLY A 49 13.03 -7.69 -2.72
N THR A 50 14.12 -8.05 -3.39
CA THR A 50 14.88 -7.13 -4.26
C THR A 50 14.06 -6.69 -5.46
N VAL A 51 13.31 -7.61 -6.10
CA VAL A 51 12.43 -7.26 -7.23
C VAL A 51 11.30 -6.36 -6.77
N LEU A 52 10.72 -6.62 -5.59
CA LEU A 52 9.72 -5.74 -4.99
C LEU A 52 10.27 -4.33 -4.82
N GLU A 53 11.40 -4.18 -4.11
CA GLU A 53 12.01 -2.88 -3.82
C GLU A 53 12.49 -2.15 -5.07
N ALA A 54 13.09 -2.88 -6.03
CA ALA A 54 13.47 -2.31 -7.31
C ALA A 54 12.26 -1.77 -8.07
N SER A 55 11.14 -2.49 -8.04
CA SER A 55 9.90 -2.05 -8.67
C SER A 55 9.32 -0.83 -7.98
N VAL A 56 9.42 -0.77 -6.65
CA VAL A 56 9.05 0.42 -5.86
C VAL A 56 9.87 1.62 -6.29
N LEU A 57 11.19 1.52 -6.30
CA LEU A 57 12.08 2.62 -6.69
C LEU A 57 11.82 3.11 -8.12
N LEU A 58 11.60 2.19 -9.06
CA LEU A 58 11.33 2.54 -10.46
C LEU A 58 9.94 3.17 -10.63
N ALA A 59 8.95 2.73 -9.85
CA ALA A 59 7.57 3.20 -9.95
C ALA A 59 7.32 4.49 -9.15
N GLU A 60 8.14 4.84 -8.16
CA GLU A 60 7.93 6.01 -7.30
C GLU A 60 7.77 7.32 -8.10
N THR A 61 8.67 7.59 -9.05
CA THR A 61 8.60 8.80 -9.88
C THR A 61 7.35 8.84 -10.79
N PRO A 62 7.06 7.82 -11.62
CA PRO A 62 5.89 7.87 -12.50
C PRO A 62 4.56 7.84 -11.73
N THR A 63 4.48 7.11 -10.61
CA THR A 63 3.25 7.06 -9.80
C THR A 63 2.96 8.38 -9.10
N GLY A 64 3.99 9.11 -8.64
CA GLY A 64 3.85 10.47 -8.14
C GLY A 64 3.24 11.41 -9.18
N VAL A 65 3.77 11.39 -10.41
CA VAL A 65 3.23 12.20 -11.52
C VAL A 65 1.77 11.84 -11.82
N VAL A 66 1.42 10.55 -11.81
CA VAL A 66 0.04 10.10 -12.03
C VAL A 66 -0.89 10.58 -10.91
N ALA A 67 -0.45 10.54 -9.65
CA ALA A 67 -1.23 11.00 -8.51
C ALA A 67 -1.54 12.50 -8.56
N ASP A 68 -0.58 13.30 -9.03
CA ASP A 68 -0.75 14.75 -9.14
C ASP A 68 -1.56 15.17 -10.37
N LEU A 69 -1.49 14.43 -11.50
CA LEU A 69 -2.18 14.80 -12.74
C LEU A 69 -3.60 14.22 -12.89
N ILE A 70 -3.87 13.00 -12.42
CA ILE A 70 -5.12 12.30 -12.74
C ILE A 70 -6.16 12.44 -11.62
N SER A 71 -5.79 12.12 -10.38
CA SER A 71 -6.58 12.27 -9.14
C SER A 71 -6.04 11.31 -8.09
N ARG A 72 -5.76 11.82 -6.89
CA ARG A 72 -5.26 11.04 -5.74
C ARG A 72 -6.18 9.87 -5.36
N LYS A 73 -7.49 10.07 -5.44
CA LYS A 73 -8.49 9.00 -5.18
C LYS A 73 -8.39 7.86 -6.22
N ARG A 74 -8.11 8.18 -7.49
CA ARG A 74 -7.95 7.16 -8.53
C ARG A 74 -6.66 6.38 -8.35
N SER A 75 -5.58 7.04 -7.93
CA SER A 75 -4.32 6.36 -7.58
C SER A 75 -4.50 5.32 -6.48
N LEU A 76 -5.27 5.64 -5.43
CA LEU A 76 -5.60 4.68 -4.38
C LEU A 76 -6.40 3.46 -4.89
N ILE A 77 -7.34 3.66 -5.81
CA ILE A 77 -8.09 2.55 -6.41
C ILE A 77 -7.16 1.65 -7.24
N ILE A 78 -6.29 2.25 -8.05
CA ILE A 78 -5.30 1.52 -8.86
C ILE A 78 -4.36 0.73 -7.94
N ALA A 79 -3.90 1.33 -6.85
CA ALA A 79 -3.07 0.67 -5.85
C ALA A 79 -3.72 -0.61 -5.32
N GLN A 80 -4.97 -0.53 -4.86
CA GLN A 80 -5.67 -1.69 -4.30
C GLN A 80 -5.91 -2.79 -5.32
N VAL A 81 -6.18 -2.44 -6.57
CA VAL A 81 -6.32 -3.43 -7.66
C VAL A 81 -4.99 -4.11 -7.93
N LEU A 82 -3.90 -3.36 -8.08
CA LEU A 82 -2.57 -3.91 -8.35
C LEU A 82 -2.05 -4.78 -7.21
N MET A 83 -2.18 -4.31 -5.96
CA MET A 83 -1.78 -5.08 -4.77
C MET A 83 -2.61 -6.36 -4.64
N GLY A 84 -3.92 -6.28 -4.85
CA GLY A 84 -4.80 -7.47 -4.84
C GLY A 84 -4.44 -8.49 -5.92
N VAL A 85 -4.14 -8.03 -7.13
CA VAL A 85 -3.65 -8.89 -8.23
C VAL A 85 -2.30 -9.51 -7.88
N GLY A 86 -1.37 -8.73 -7.31
CA GLY A 86 -0.08 -9.21 -6.85
C GLY A 86 -0.20 -10.34 -5.83
N PHE A 87 -1.11 -10.20 -4.86
CA PHE A 87 -1.37 -11.26 -3.87
C PHE A 87 -1.96 -12.53 -4.48
N ILE A 88 -2.97 -12.41 -5.33
CA ILE A 88 -3.58 -13.58 -5.99
C ILE A 88 -2.52 -14.29 -6.86
N TRP A 89 -1.72 -13.53 -7.60
CA TRP A 89 -0.66 -14.08 -8.43
C TRP A 89 0.42 -14.78 -7.60
N ALA A 90 0.84 -14.18 -6.47
CA ALA A 90 1.88 -14.76 -5.61
C ALA A 90 1.54 -16.16 -5.06
N VAL A 91 0.25 -16.52 -4.96
CA VAL A 91 -0.22 -17.84 -4.52
C VAL A 91 -0.76 -18.73 -5.66
N ALA A 92 -0.86 -18.20 -6.88
CA ALA A 92 -1.44 -18.91 -8.03
C ALA A 92 -0.54 -20.02 -8.58
N SER A 93 0.75 -20.02 -8.23
CA SER A 93 1.73 -21.00 -8.70
C SER A 93 2.77 -21.28 -7.64
N THR A 94 3.30 -22.50 -7.63
CA THR A 94 4.47 -22.89 -6.83
C THR A 94 5.79 -22.68 -7.58
N ASN A 95 5.74 -22.25 -8.85
CA ASN A 95 6.94 -21.99 -9.63
C ASN A 95 7.52 -20.61 -9.28
N TYR A 96 8.74 -20.60 -8.75
CA TYR A 96 9.49 -19.39 -8.39
C TYR A 96 9.46 -18.30 -9.48
N TRP A 97 9.68 -18.69 -10.75
CA TRP A 97 9.74 -17.75 -11.87
C TRP A 97 8.39 -17.10 -12.19
N VAL A 98 7.29 -17.70 -11.73
CA VAL A 98 5.94 -17.13 -11.84
C VAL A 98 5.65 -16.19 -10.67
N ILE A 99 6.20 -16.47 -9.49
CA ILE A 99 6.02 -15.65 -8.27
C ILE A 99 6.88 -14.37 -8.34
N LEU A 100 8.06 -14.45 -8.94
CA LEU A 100 8.99 -13.33 -9.06
C LEU A 100 8.37 -12.07 -9.70
N PRO A 101 7.72 -12.12 -10.87
CA PRO A 101 7.04 -10.95 -11.44
C PRO A 101 5.81 -10.50 -10.62
N ALA A 102 5.20 -11.36 -9.79
CA ALA A 102 4.13 -10.94 -8.90
C ALA A 102 4.62 -9.91 -7.85
N GLN A 103 5.88 -10.02 -7.42
CA GLN A 103 6.51 -9.03 -6.53
C GLN A 103 6.62 -7.65 -7.18
N ALA A 104 6.88 -7.61 -8.50
CA ALA A 104 6.95 -6.35 -9.23
C ALA A 104 5.58 -5.68 -9.32
N VAL A 105 4.53 -6.43 -9.66
CA VAL A 105 3.15 -5.91 -9.70
C VAL A 105 2.72 -5.38 -8.35
N PHE A 106 3.03 -6.13 -7.28
CA PHE A 106 2.74 -5.71 -5.92
C PHE A 106 3.49 -4.42 -5.56
N GLY A 107 4.80 -4.35 -5.83
CA GLY A 107 5.63 -3.17 -5.55
C GLY A 107 5.14 -1.91 -6.28
N ILE A 108 4.70 -2.04 -7.54
CA ILE A 108 4.10 -0.92 -8.27
C ILE A 108 2.80 -0.47 -7.58
N GLY A 109 1.93 -1.41 -7.20
CA GLY A 109 0.72 -1.09 -6.43
C GLY A 109 1.01 -0.38 -5.11
N TRP A 110 2.04 -0.85 -4.39
CA TRP A 110 2.50 -0.26 -3.14
C TRP A 110 2.91 1.20 -3.30
N THR A 111 3.65 1.56 -4.35
CA THR A 111 4.06 2.96 -4.60
C THR A 111 2.88 3.91 -4.81
N PHE A 112 1.84 3.46 -5.52
CA PHE A 112 0.62 4.26 -5.68
C PHE A 112 -0.07 4.53 -4.34
N ARG A 113 -0.06 3.55 -3.42
CA ARG A 113 -0.64 3.73 -2.08
C ARG A 113 0.22 4.65 -1.23
N SER A 114 1.52 4.37 -1.11
CA SER A 114 2.42 5.12 -0.24
C SER A 114 2.52 6.60 -0.61
N GLY A 115 2.49 6.92 -1.91
CA GLY A 115 2.52 8.30 -2.40
C GLY A 115 1.19 9.06 -2.30
N ALA A 116 0.05 8.37 -2.34
CA ALA A 116 -1.27 9.01 -2.41
C ALA A 116 -2.05 9.04 -1.08
N ASP A 117 -1.77 8.14 -0.14
CA ASP A 117 -2.61 7.93 1.05
C ASP A 117 -2.57 9.12 2.02
N THR A 118 -1.37 9.56 2.43
CA THR A 118 -1.19 10.74 3.30
C THR A 118 -1.59 12.05 2.61
N ALA A 119 -1.33 12.12 1.30
CA ALA A 119 -1.59 13.28 0.47
C ALA A 119 -3.11 13.50 0.27
N TRP A 120 -3.87 12.43 0.03
CA TRP A 120 -5.32 12.50 -0.13
C TRP A 120 -6.03 12.87 1.17
N VAL A 121 -5.70 12.23 2.29
CA VAL A 121 -6.33 12.54 3.59
C VAL A 121 -6.10 14.01 3.97
N THR A 122 -4.88 14.51 3.76
CA THR A 122 -4.54 15.91 4.02
C THR A 122 -5.37 16.87 3.15
N ASP A 123 -5.58 16.57 1.87
CA ASP A 123 -6.38 17.41 0.97
C ASP A 123 -7.88 17.36 1.30
N GLU A 124 -8.41 16.19 1.66
CA GLU A 124 -9.82 16.03 2.01
C GLU A 124 -10.14 16.81 3.31
N LEU A 125 -9.24 16.78 4.29
CA LEU A 125 -9.34 17.58 5.52
C LEU A 125 -9.30 19.09 5.23
N LYS A 126 -8.40 19.55 4.34
CA LYS A 126 -8.35 20.96 3.88
C LYS A 126 -9.66 21.39 3.22
N GLY A 127 -10.24 20.54 2.38
CA GLY A 127 -11.51 20.81 1.70
C GLY A 127 -12.72 20.90 2.64
N MET A 128 -12.64 20.30 3.84
CA MET A 128 -13.68 20.32 4.86
C MET A 128 -13.65 21.55 5.77
N GLY A 129 -12.60 22.39 5.71
CA GLY A 129 -12.47 23.60 6.52
C GLY A 129 -12.30 23.33 8.02
N GLU A 130 -12.02 22.08 8.39
CA GLU A 130 -11.83 21.63 9.76
C GLU A 130 -10.33 21.39 9.99
N HIS A 131 -9.75 22.14 10.93
CA HIS A 131 -8.38 22.10 11.47
C HIS A 131 -7.40 23.13 10.90
N SER A 132 -6.99 24.04 11.79
CA SER A 132 -5.86 24.97 11.63
C SER A 132 -4.54 24.18 11.70
N ASP A 133 -3.49 24.66 11.02
CA ASP A 133 -2.19 23.98 10.82
C ASP A 133 -1.60 23.29 12.09
N GLY A 134 -1.91 23.76 13.29
CA GLY A 134 -1.40 23.21 14.56
C GLY A 134 -1.98 21.85 15.00
N ASP A 135 -3.15 21.44 14.52
CA ASP A 135 -3.69 20.08 14.80
C ASP A 135 -3.11 19.02 13.85
N LEU A 136 -2.54 19.45 12.71
CA LEU A 136 -1.92 18.61 11.70
C LEU A 136 -0.62 17.97 12.19
N ASP A 137 0.22 18.76 12.86
CA ASP A 137 1.47 18.27 13.46
C ASP A 137 1.17 17.18 14.49
N ARG A 138 0.07 17.32 15.26
CA ARG A 138 -0.33 16.32 16.26
C ARG A 138 -0.83 15.02 15.64
N LEU A 139 -1.49 15.07 14.47
CA LEU A 139 -1.96 13.89 13.76
C LEU A 139 -0.83 13.11 13.10
N LEU A 140 0.13 13.82 12.49
CA LEU A 140 1.30 13.21 11.86
C LEU A 140 2.26 12.62 12.90
N ILE A 141 2.42 13.26 14.06
CA ILE A 141 3.22 12.76 15.18
C ILE A 141 2.59 11.49 15.81
N ARG A 142 1.28 11.30 15.75
CA ARG A 142 0.60 10.15 16.37
C ARG A 142 0.65 8.87 15.53
N LYS A 143 0.97 8.98 14.23
CA LYS A 143 1.09 7.84 13.30
C LYS A 143 2.50 7.20 13.32
N HIS A 144 3.48 7.89 13.88
CA HIS A 144 4.86 7.42 14.07
C HIS A 144 5.16 7.14 15.54
#